data_AF-A0A1W1BBW4-F1
#
_entry.id   AF-A0A1W1BBW4-F1
#
_cell.length_a   1.000
_cell.length_b   1.000
_cell.length_c   1.000
_cell.angle_alpha   90.00
_cell.angle_beta   90.00
_cell.angle_gamma   90.00
#
_symmetry.space_group_name_H-M   'P 1'
#
loop_
_entity.id
_entity.type
_entity.pdbx_description
1 polymer ?
#
loop_
_entity_poly.entity_id
_entity_poly.type
_entity_poly.pdbx_seq_one_letter_code
_entity_poly.pdbx_strand_id
1 'polypeptide(L)'
;MNLEEKYPKLFEKLEDKEIELRHLLNVDENYEDFDSEEYEFDFEEYNYVIYIAEPIQQALGAEKMDELMVKLHDKETFVNFLASEKDLYGVKSDLSTQEIISLVLEQVEEIA
;
A
#
# COMPACT_ATOMS: atom_id res chain seq x y z
N MET A 1 5.55 -8.98 15.34
CA MET A 1 6.63 -7.97 15.20
C MET A 1 6.09 -6.67 15.73
N ASN A 2 6.88 -5.88 16.44
CA ASN A 2 6.44 -4.56 16.87
C ASN A 2 6.58 -3.58 15.69
N LEU A 3 5.48 -2.99 15.26
CA LEU A 3 5.45 -2.07 14.11
C LEU A 3 6.12 -0.74 14.46
N GLU A 4 5.92 -0.25 15.68
CA GLU A 4 6.52 0.98 16.17
C GLU A 4 8.05 0.93 16.15
N GLU A 5 8.64 -0.19 16.55
CA GLU A 5 10.10 -0.37 16.53
C GLU A 5 10.67 -0.43 15.11
N LYS A 6 9.86 -0.84 14.12
CA LYS A 6 10.28 -0.95 12.71
C LYS A 6 10.05 0.32 11.91
N TYR A 7 8.98 1.04 12.20
CA TYR A 7 8.54 2.22 11.46
C TYR A 7 8.38 3.43 12.39
N PRO A 8 9.47 3.85 13.08
CA PRO A 8 9.38 4.87 14.12
C PRO A 8 8.96 6.25 13.61
N LYS A 9 9.34 6.67 12.40
CA LYS A 9 8.95 7.99 11.86
C LYS A 9 7.46 8.03 11.52
N LEU A 10 6.93 6.97 10.92
CA LEU A 10 5.49 6.83 10.71
C LEU A 10 4.79 6.89 12.07
N PHE A 11 5.22 6.06 13.03
CA PHE A 11 4.60 5.99 14.34
C PHE A 11 4.72 7.29 15.13
N GLU A 12 5.75 8.12 14.96
CA GLU A 12 5.85 9.45 15.58
C GLU A 12 4.64 10.34 15.24
N LYS A 13 4.15 10.21 14.00
CA LYS A 13 3.07 11.05 13.45
C LYS A 13 1.66 10.51 13.67
N LEU A 14 1.52 9.22 13.98
CA LEU A 14 0.22 8.61 14.27
C LEU A 14 -0.33 9.14 15.61
N GLU A 15 -1.62 9.45 15.67
CA GLU A 15 -2.26 9.86 16.93
C GLU A 15 -2.39 8.68 17.90
N ASP A 16 -2.77 7.51 17.38
CA ASP A 16 -2.89 6.26 18.13
C ASP A 16 -1.61 5.41 17.97
N LYS A 17 -0.93 5.15 19.09
CA LYS A 17 0.29 4.32 19.13
C LYS A 17 0.00 2.82 19.28
N GLU A 18 -1.22 2.44 19.64
CA GLU A 18 -1.65 1.04 19.78
C GLU A 18 -2.27 0.47 18.49
N ILE A 19 -2.19 1.22 17.39
CA ILE A 19 -2.78 0.86 16.10
C ILE A 19 -2.14 -0.39 15.47
N GLU A 20 -3.00 -1.30 15.00
CA GLU A 20 -2.58 -2.51 14.30
C GLU A 20 -2.37 -2.32 12.79
N LEU A 21 -1.57 -3.21 12.17
CA LEU A 21 -1.24 -3.21 10.74
C LEU A 21 -2.46 -3.08 9.82
N ARG A 22 -3.53 -3.83 10.11
CA ARG A 22 -4.76 -3.84 9.28
C ARG A 22 -5.45 -2.47 9.20
N HIS A 23 -5.16 -1.56 10.13
CA HIS A 23 -5.70 -0.20 10.12
C HIS A 23 -4.76 0.81 9.44
N LEU A 24 -3.57 0.37 9.02
CA LEU A 24 -2.56 1.19 8.34
C LEU A 24 -2.49 0.88 6.85
N LEU A 25 -2.52 -0.41 6.51
CA LEU A 25 -2.31 -0.89 5.16
C LEU A 25 -3.06 -2.20 4.97
N ASN A 26 -3.80 -2.30 3.86
CA ASN A 26 -4.34 -3.56 3.39
C ASN A 26 -3.69 -3.96 2.06
N VAL A 27 -3.35 -5.24 1.92
CA VAL A 27 -2.83 -5.84 0.69
C VAL A 27 -3.56 -7.16 0.52
N ASP A 28 -4.46 -7.19 -0.45
CA ASP A 28 -5.29 -8.35 -0.75
C ASP A 28 -4.92 -8.90 -2.13
N GLU A 29 -4.98 -10.22 -2.28
CA GLU A 29 -4.84 -10.86 -3.59
C GLU A 29 -6.07 -10.51 -4.43
N ASN A 30 -5.82 -10.06 -5.66
CA ASN A 30 -6.87 -9.81 -6.63
C ASN A 30 -7.19 -11.14 -7.33
N TYR A 31 -8.36 -11.68 -7.02
CA TYR A 31 -8.86 -12.91 -7.61
C TYR A 31 -9.89 -12.61 -8.68
N GLU A 32 -10.05 -13.52 -9.64
CA GLU A 32 -11.17 -13.51 -10.57
C GLU A 32 -12.47 -13.69 -9.79
N ASP A 33 -13.15 -12.59 -9.47
CA ASP A 33 -14.49 -12.63 -8.94
C ASP A 33 -15.47 -12.72 -10.12
N PHE A 34 -15.87 -13.96 -10.44
CA PHE A 34 -16.75 -14.30 -11.57
C PHE A 34 -18.07 -13.52 -11.63
N ASP A 35 -18.47 -12.84 -10.54
CA ASP A 35 -19.70 -12.05 -10.43
C ASP A 35 -19.48 -10.52 -10.55
N SER A 36 -18.25 -10.03 -10.73
CA SER A 36 -17.96 -8.58 -10.82
C SER A 36 -17.71 -8.13 -12.26
N GLU A 37 -18.76 -7.70 -12.96
CA GLU A 37 -18.64 -7.12 -14.32
C GLU A 37 -17.89 -5.77 -14.36
N GLU A 38 -17.51 -5.18 -13.22
CA GLU A 38 -16.88 -3.85 -13.12
C GLU A 38 -15.79 -3.73 -12.04
N TYR A 39 -14.91 -4.73 -11.88
CA TYR A 39 -13.73 -4.50 -11.04
C TYR A 39 -12.67 -3.69 -11.81
N GLU A 40 -12.21 -2.60 -11.20
CA GLU A 40 -11.28 -1.65 -11.87
C GLU A 40 -9.90 -2.26 -12.15
N PHE A 41 -9.55 -3.34 -11.44
CA PHE A 41 -8.29 -4.07 -11.60
C PHE A 41 -8.54 -5.44 -12.24
N ASP A 42 -8.16 -5.57 -13.51
CA ASP A 42 -8.10 -6.87 -14.20
C ASP A 42 -7.11 -7.79 -13.48
N PHE A 43 -7.60 -8.92 -12.96
CA PHE A 43 -6.78 -9.87 -12.17
C PHE A 43 -5.64 -10.51 -12.97
N GLU A 44 -5.77 -10.59 -14.30
CA GLU A 44 -4.70 -11.08 -15.17
C GLU A 44 -3.53 -10.07 -15.22
N GLU A 45 -3.85 -8.78 -15.12
CA GLU A 45 -2.91 -7.67 -15.19
C GLU A 45 -2.47 -7.13 -13.82
N TYR A 46 -3.21 -7.41 -12.75
CA TYR A 46 -2.94 -6.95 -11.37
C TYR A 46 -3.36 -8.03 -10.38
N ASN A 47 -2.41 -8.76 -9.79
CA ASN A 47 -2.70 -9.86 -8.87
C ASN A 47 -2.82 -9.43 -7.40
N TYR A 48 -2.58 -8.16 -7.07
CA TYR A 48 -2.80 -7.60 -5.74
C TYR A 48 -3.49 -6.24 -5.82
N VAL A 49 -4.33 -5.97 -4.82
CA VAL A 49 -4.88 -4.64 -4.54
C VAL A 49 -4.27 -4.14 -3.23
N ILE A 50 -3.72 -2.93 -3.26
CA ILE A 50 -3.10 -2.25 -2.14
C ILE A 50 -3.99 -1.07 -1.76
N TYR A 51 -4.39 -1.00 -0.49
CA TYR A 51 -5.14 0.12 0.07
C TYR A 51 -4.37 0.76 1.24
N ILE A 52 -3.99 2.03 1.08
CA ILE A 52 -3.32 2.83 2.10
C ILE A 52 -4.38 3.45 3.00
N ALA A 53 -4.48 3.03 4.26
CA ALA A 53 -5.53 3.51 5.14
C ALA A 53 -5.32 4.98 5.58
N GLU A 54 -6.41 5.63 5.97
CA GLU A 54 -6.46 7.03 6.39
C GLU A 54 -5.34 7.46 7.37
N PRO A 55 -4.94 6.67 8.39
CA PRO A 55 -3.89 7.08 9.31
C PRO A 55 -2.54 7.33 8.62
N ILE A 56 -2.17 6.51 7.62
CA ILE A 56 -0.96 6.76 6.82
C ILE A 56 -1.15 8.02 5.97
N GLN A 57 -2.32 8.16 5.33
CA GLN A 57 -2.61 9.32 4.49
C GLN A 57 -2.51 10.64 5.27
N GLN A 58 -3.04 10.67 6.49
CA GLN A 58 -2.96 11.84 7.38
C GLN A 58 -1.52 12.09 7.86
N ALA A 59 -0.77 11.05 8.19
CA ALA A 59 0.63 11.17 8.62
C ALA A 59 1.55 11.71 7.50
N LEU A 60 1.29 11.31 6.26
CA LEU A 60 2.07 11.75 5.10
C LEU A 60 1.58 13.10 4.55
N GLY A 61 0.27 13.32 4.49
CA GLY A 61 -0.35 14.44 3.79
C GLY A 61 -0.28 14.28 2.26
N ALA A 62 -1.00 15.15 1.54
CA ALA A 62 -1.22 15.01 0.10
C ALA A 62 0.08 14.98 -0.73
N GLU A 63 1.07 15.83 -0.39
CA GLU A 63 2.33 15.92 -1.14
C GLU A 63 3.15 14.62 -1.05
N LYS A 64 3.25 14.04 0.16
CA LYS A 64 4.00 12.79 0.37
C LYS A 64 3.23 11.56 -0.11
N MET A 65 1.89 11.62 -0.16
CA MET A 65 1.10 10.58 -0.83
C MET A 65 1.38 10.55 -2.34
N ASP A 66 1.50 11.71 -2.98
CA ASP A 66 1.88 11.79 -4.40
C ASP A 66 3.33 11.28 -4.60
N GLU A 67 4.26 11.62 -3.69
CA GLU A 67 5.61 11.05 -3.70
C GLU A 67 5.61 9.52 -3.53
N LEU A 68 4.80 9.00 -2.61
CA LEU A 68 4.67 7.56 -2.36
C LEU A 68 4.19 6.84 -3.63
N MET A 69 3.14 7.36 -4.28
CA MET A 69 2.59 6.79 -5.51
C MET A 69 3.66 6.71 -6.60
N VAL A 70 4.43 7.79 -6.81
CA VAL A 70 5.54 7.79 -7.79
C VAL A 70 6.61 6.77 -7.42
N LYS A 71 7.03 6.73 -6.15
CA LYS A 71 8.03 5.76 -5.68
C LYS A 71 7.60 4.32 -5.86
N LEU A 72 6.31 4.01 -5.63
CA LEU A 72 5.77 2.67 -5.82
C LEU A 72 5.65 2.33 -7.31
N HIS A 73 5.14 3.25 -8.13
CA HIS A 73 5.05 3.08 -9.58
C HIS A 73 6.41 2.75 -10.22
N ASP A 74 7.48 3.40 -9.77
CA ASP A 74 8.82 3.23 -10.34
C ASP A 74 9.57 1.99 -9.81
N LYS A 75 8.94 1.15 -8.97
CA LYS A 75 9.56 -0.10 -8.49
C LYS A 75 9.53 -1.15 -9.59
N GLU A 76 10.72 -1.60 -10.00
CA GLU A 76 10.87 -2.74 -10.93
C GLU A 76 10.25 -4.05 -10.42
N THR A 77 10.01 -4.18 -9.11
CA THR A 77 9.33 -5.33 -8.52
C THR A 77 7.85 -5.40 -8.86
N PHE A 78 7.24 -4.28 -9.24
CA PHE A 78 5.86 -4.23 -9.74
C PHE A 78 5.90 -4.23 -11.25
N VAL A 79 5.60 -5.39 -11.84
CA VAL A 79 5.58 -5.60 -13.29
C VAL A 79 4.55 -4.70 -13.95
N ASN A 80 3.39 -4.56 -13.32
CA ASN A 80 2.36 -3.60 -13.64
C ASN A 80 1.99 -2.83 -12.37
N PHE A 81 1.64 -1.56 -12.54
CA PHE A 81 1.16 -0.70 -11.48
C PHE A 81 0.08 0.23 -12.04
N LEU A 82 -1.09 0.25 -11.40
CA LEU A 82 -2.17 1.17 -11.70
C LEU A 82 -2.62 1.86 -10.42
N ALA A 83 -2.55 3.18 -10.39
CA ALA A 83 -3.20 3.97 -9.36
C ALA A 83 -4.61 4.34 -9.81
N SER A 84 -5.60 3.70 -9.19
CA SER A 84 -7.02 4.03 -9.33
C SER A 84 -7.31 5.35 -8.60
N GLU A 85 -6.85 5.40 -7.34
CA GLU A 85 -6.96 6.57 -6.47
C GLU A 85 -5.59 6.88 -5.85
N LYS A 86 -5.52 7.92 -5.01
CA LYS A 86 -4.29 8.29 -4.30
C LYS A 86 -3.88 7.28 -3.24
N ASP A 87 -4.78 6.39 -2.85
CA ASP A 87 -4.63 5.42 -1.77
C ASP A 87 -5.01 4.01 -2.19
N LEU A 88 -5.46 3.80 -3.44
CA LEU A 88 -5.88 2.50 -3.97
C LEU A 88 -5.09 2.16 -5.24
N TYR A 89 -4.34 1.07 -5.17
CA TYR A 89 -3.45 0.65 -6.25
C TYR A 89 -3.68 -0.82 -6.63
N GLY A 90 -3.68 -1.10 -7.93
CA GLY A 90 -3.56 -2.45 -8.46
C GLY A 90 -2.10 -2.70 -8.86
N VAL A 91 -1.53 -3.83 -8.45
CA VAL A 91 -0.16 -4.19 -8.79
C VAL A 91 -0.05 -5.62 -9.29
N LYS A 92 0.91 -5.87 -10.18
CA LYS A 92 1.36 -7.21 -10.56
C LYS A 92 2.74 -7.47 -10.00
N SER A 93 2.87 -8.47 -9.16
CA SER A 93 4.12 -8.79 -8.47
C SER A 93 4.26 -10.28 -8.21
N ASP A 94 5.50 -10.78 -8.25
CA ASP A 94 5.85 -12.13 -7.80
C ASP A 94 6.10 -12.19 -6.28
N LEU A 95 6.06 -11.04 -5.60
CA LEU A 95 6.22 -10.94 -4.14
C LEU A 95 4.99 -11.48 -3.42
N SER A 96 5.21 -12.07 -2.24
CA SER A 96 4.11 -12.42 -1.33
C SER A 96 3.48 -11.18 -0.69
N THR A 97 2.25 -11.30 -0.21
CA THR A 97 1.53 -10.24 0.54
C THR A 97 2.39 -9.62 1.64
N GLN A 98 3.14 -10.43 2.40
CA GLN A 98 3.99 -9.94 3.50
C GLN A 98 5.20 -9.12 3.00
N GLU A 99 5.75 -9.49 1.85
CA GLU A 99 6.85 -8.76 1.21
C GLU A 99 6.33 -7.43 0.64
N ILE A 100 5.15 -7.42 0.02
CA ILE A 100 4.50 -6.19 -0.46
C ILE A 100 4.19 -5.25 0.70
N ILE A 101 3.60 -5.77 1.78
CA ILE A 101 3.33 -4.99 3.01
C ILE A 101 4.62 -4.34 3.53
N SER A 102 5.69 -5.14 3.63
CA SER A 102 6.97 -4.64 4.14
C SER A 102 7.55 -3.57 3.21
N LEU A 103 7.52 -3.80 1.89
CA LEU A 103 7.99 -2.84 0.89
C LEU A 103 7.23 -1.51 0.98
N VAL A 104 5.90 -1.55 1.02
CA VAL A 104 5.08 -0.33 1.08
C VAL A 104 5.36 0.44 2.37
N LEU A 105 5.38 -0.24 3.53
CA LEU A 105 5.66 0.41 4.82
C LEU A 105 7.09 0.96 4.91
N GLU A 106 8.07 0.31 4.30
CA GLU A 106 9.42 0.83 4.18
C GLU A 106 9.45 2.12 3.34
N GLN A 107 8.70 2.20 2.24
CA GLN A 107 8.60 3.43 1.46
C GLN A 107 7.90 4.54 2.24
N VAL A 108 6.83 4.23 2.97
CA VAL A 108 6.13 5.17 3.86
C VAL A 108 7.08 5.70 4.93
N GLU A 109 7.85 4.84 5.59
CA GLU A 109 8.82 5.22 6.62
C GLU A 109 9.98 6.05 6.05
N GLU A 110 10.40 5.80 4.81
CA GLU A 110 11.46 6.58 4.17
C GLU A 110 11.04 8.05 4.00
N ILE A 111 9.79 8.28 3.61
CA ILE A 111 9.24 9.60 3.30
C ILE A 111 8.50 10.25 4.47
N ALA A 112 8.12 9.51 5.53
CA ALA A 112 7.45 10.06 6.72
C ALA A 112 8.28 11.18 7.36
#